data_AF-A0AAZ1Y2R7-F1
#
_entry.id   AF-A0AAZ1Y2R7-F1
#
_cell.length_a   1.000
_cell.length_b   1.000
_cell.length_c   1.000
_cell.angle_alpha   90.00
_cell.angle_beta   90.00
_cell.angle_gamma   90.00
#
_symmetry.space_group_name_H-M   'P 1'
#
loop_
_entity.id
_entity.type
_entity.pdbx_description
1 polymer ?
#
loop_
_entity_poly.entity_id
_entity_poly.type
_entity_poly.pdbx_seq_one_letter_code
_entity_poly.pdbx_strand_id
1 'polypeptide(L)'
;MNCLKIICLYFCPSVNPNFEEYLEGQYLFEANQLLIDREKHLFGEITEADAITAHEEAVKKLAADYEALEKLIEQTVQQSLSLSSEETVPALTSAVKAIKLEEEQDQLWKQRCQTPPAWRPKKWKEHHDKVLHELVYSRLENPSSPTGDQENQSPIRADVQSMGKQLKEDMQWVVEEVKNCYPPEMDICNFYARQYHQTFKAKLKQIADSVLDDEDCSFLLRWVKEFYPGILEKPELASNINTEELGNLLPDELLKPLEEQYLSKQQSDLMIFIDRVLDEAKKEWDQGKEPTRDDGCYVSPVAYDVIQFINGIMTSAHITVRDPHKAQKITSNLTDFMQRYQNFHEDIIKQNKPHSKAFIKANLSCVEQFRDFLVDRDLFPEDVRKNCLQVLTEMKQSAHTYLLTPVHKILKPHYKKLGTSDWLKKNTFEKLLNSTEEELQQLQGSSQSSYQELIGQLYQEMTVEYVQRLLKGKIKLKDSIQQQKAYETVKENAEKLHELFAKMVRLDL
;
A
#
# COMPACT_ATOMS: atom_id res chain seq x y z
N MET A 1 -4.41 57.28 -54.72
CA MET A 1 -3.65 56.14 -55.29
C MET A 1 -4.19 54.90 -54.62
N ASN A 2 -5.23 54.31 -55.18
CA ASN A 2 -5.19 53.23 -56.19
C ASN A 2 -5.33 51.90 -55.45
N CYS A 3 -6.20 50.97 -55.80
CA CYS A 3 -7.34 50.88 -56.71
C CYS A 3 -7.81 49.42 -56.54
N LEU A 4 -9.13 49.21 -56.59
CA LEU A 4 -9.81 48.00 -57.08
C LEU A 4 -8.98 46.73 -57.34
N LYS A 5 -9.30 45.66 -56.60
CA LYS A 5 -9.51 44.30 -57.12
C LYS A 5 -10.67 43.70 -56.32
N ILE A 6 -11.92 44.01 -56.69
CA ILE A 6 -12.77 43.18 -57.56
C ILE A 6 -12.77 41.71 -57.08
N ILE A 7 -13.81 41.44 -56.30
CA ILE A 7 -14.61 40.22 -56.22
C ILE A 7 -14.42 39.34 -57.48
N CYS A 8 -13.61 38.29 -57.35
CA CYS A 8 -13.74 37.10 -58.21
C CYS A 8 -14.51 36.06 -57.40
N LEU A 9 -15.84 36.18 -57.45
CA LEU A 9 -16.74 35.04 -57.31
C LEU A 9 -16.38 34.04 -58.42
N TYR A 10 -15.49 33.10 -58.11
CA TYR A 10 -15.42 31.86 -58.89
C TYR A 10 -16.68 31.07 -58.55
N PHE A 11 -17.70 31.25 -59.38
CA PHE A 11 -18.65 30.20 -59.69
C PHE A 11 -17.85 29.01 -60.21
N CYS A 12 -17.50 28.08 -59.32
CA CYS A 12 -17.13 26.73 -59.73
C CYS A 12 -18.45 25.94 -59.76
N PRO A 13 -18.83 25.28 -60.87
CA PRO A 13 -19.99 24.41 -60.86
C PRO A 13 -19.75 23.33 -59.80
N SER A 14 -20.77 23.08 -58.97
CA SER A 14 -20.81 21.96 -58.04
C SER A 14 -20.77 20.66 -58.85
N VAL A 15 -19.56 20.20 -59.18
CA VAL A 15 -19.32 18.81 -59.54
C VAL A 15 -19.48 18.06 -58.22
N ASN A 16 -20.62 17.40 -58.02
CA ASN A 16 -20.74 16.45 -56.93
C ASN A 16 -19.63 15.41 -57.13
N PRO A 17 -18.71 15.24 -56.18
CA PRO A 17 -17.64 14.26 -56.29
C PRO A 17 -18.19 12.87 -56.61
N ASN A 18 -17.47 12.11 -57.43
CA ASN A 18 -17.81 10.71 -57.66
C ASN A 18 -17.41 9.84 -56.46
N PHE A 19 -17.78 8.56 -56.48
CA PHE A 19 -17.57 7.66 -55.34
C PHE A 19 -16.07 7.50 -55.03
N GLU A 20 -15.24 7.40 -56.06
CA GLU A 20 -13.79 7.26 -55.97
C GLU A 20 -13.13 8.52 -55.37
N GLU A 21 -13.57 9.72 -55.77
CA GLU A 21 -13.10 11.00 -55.21
C GLU A 21 -13.44 11.16 -53.72
N TYR A 22 -14.60 10.65 -53.28
CA TYR A 22 -14.95 10.64 -51.86
C TYR A 22 -14.09 9.66 -51.04
N LEU A 23 -13.74 8.50 -51.60
CA LEU A 23 -12.82 7.55 -50.95
C LEU A 23 -11.40 8.13 -50.82
N GLU A 24 -10.88 8.76 -51.87
CA GLU A 24 -9.56 9.43 -51.84
C GLU A 24 -9.49 10.54 -50.78
N GLY A 25 -10.58 11.28 -50.59
CA GLY A 25 -10.69 12.33 -49.59
C GLY A 25 -11.07 11.86 -48.17
N GLN A 26 -11.23 10.54 -47.94
CA GLN A 26 -11.71 9.96 -46.67
C GLN A 26 -13.08 10.51 -46.19
N TYR A 27 -13.91 10.94 -47.13
CA TYR A 27 -15.29 11.38 -46.90
C TYR A 27 -16.23 10.16 -46.94
N LEU A 28 -16.03 9.26 -45.99
CA LEU A 28 -16.64 7.92 -45.94
C LEU A 28 -18.16 7.96 -45.76
N PHE A 29 -18.68 8.94 -45.02
CA PHE A 29 -20.11 9.15 -44.83
C PHE A 29 -20.80 9.56 -46.13
N GLU A 30 -20.25 10.54 -46.85
CA GLU A 30 -20.77 11.01 -48.12
C GLU A 30 -20.69 9.91 -49.20
N ALA A 31 -19.58 9.16 -49.23
CA ALA A 31 -19.44 7.98 -50.07
C ALA A 31 -20.55 6.95 -49.77
N ASN A 32 -20.84 6.71 -48.49
CA ASN A 32 -21.89 5.78 -48.09
C ASN A 32 -23.30 6.24 -48.49
N GLN A 33 -23.60 7.54 -48.36
CA GLN A 33 -24.88 8.10 -48.79
C GLN A 33 -25.11 7.86 -50.29
N LEU A 34 -24.09 8.05 -51.12
CA LEU A 34 -24.18 7.73 -52.55
C LEU A 34 -24.51 6.25 -52.80
N LEU A 35 -23.89 5.33 -52.04
CA LEU A 35 -24.17 3.90 -52.20
C LEU A 35 -25.58 3.54 -51.74
N ILE A 36 -26.06 4.11 -50.64
CA ILE A 36 -27.44 3.91 -50.16
C ILE A 36 -28.45 4.44 -51.17
N ASP A 37 -28.20 5.60 -51.78
CA ASP A 37 -29.12 6.16 -52.77
C ASP A 37 -29.13 5.33 -54.07
N ARG A 38 -27.97 4.81 -54.49
CA ARG A 38 -27.88 3.81 -55.58
C ARG A 38 -28.63 2.52 -55.20
N GLU A 39 -28.50 2.05 -53.97
CA GLU A 39 -29.20 0.87 -53.45
C GLU A 39 -30.72 1.08 -53.47
N LYS A 40 -31.22 2.23 -52.99
CA LYS A 40 -32.64 2.58 -53.03
C LYS A 40 -33.19 2.67 -54.45
N HIS A 41 -32.41 3.19 -55.40
CA HIS A 41 -32.81 3.26 -56.80
C HIS A 41 -32.84 1.86 -57.44
N LEU A 42 -31.84 1.01 -57.17
CA LEU A 42 -31.75 -0.33 -57.74
C LEU A 42 -32.76 -1.31 -57.12
N PHE A 43 -33.07 -1.18 -55.85
CA PHE A 43 -34.00 -2.07 -55.15
C PHE A 43 -35.32 -1.36 -54.78
N GLY A 44 -35.63 -0.24 -55.45
CA GLY A 44 -36.89 0.50 -55.38
C GLY A 44 -37.95 -0.02 -56.37
N GLU A 45 -39.00 0.77 -56.65
CA GLU A 45 -40.01 0.41 -57.66
C GLU A 45 -39.40 0.44 -59.07
N ILE A 46 -39.08 -0.71 -59.66
CA ILE A 46 -38.64 -0.82 -61.05
C ILE A 46 -39.85 -1.14 -61.95
N THR A 47 -40.16 -0.22 -62.86
CA THR A 47 -41.00 -0.42 -64.04
C THR A 47 -40.15 -0.81 -65.25
N GLU A 48 -40.58 -1.90 -65.90
CA GLU A 48 -40.27 -2.36 -67.27
C GLU A 48 -39.03 -3.25 -67.53
N ALA A 49 -39.22 -4.14 -68.52
CA ALA A 49 -38.69 -5.50 -68.58
C ALA A 49 -37.46 -5.71 -69.49
N ASP A 50 -36.75 -4.64 -69.88
CA ASP A 50 -35.54 -4.75 -70.72
C ASP A 50 -34.21 -4.61 -69.93
N ALA A 51 -34.28 -4.59 -68.59
CA ALA A 51 -33.17 -4.17 -67.72
C ALA A 51 -32.43 -5.29 -66.96
N ILE A 52 -32.66 -6.58 -67.21
CA ILE A 52 -32.18 -7.66 -66.30
C ILE A 52 -30.64 -7.80 -66.29
N THR A 53 -29.97 -7.83 -67.44
CA THR A 53 -28.49 -8.00 -67.49
C THR A 53 -27.76 -6.76 -66.98
N ALA A 54 -28.21 -5.56 -67.36
CA ALA A 54 -27.66 -4.30 -66.87
C ALA A 54 -27.91 -4.11 -65.37
N HIS A 55 -29.02 -4.63 -64.86
CA HIS A 55 -29.34 -4.66 -63.43
C HIS A 55 -28.40 -5.61 -62.66
N GLU A 56 -28.13 -6.81 -63.17
CA GLU A 56 -27.17 -7.73 -62.55
C GLU A 56 -25.75 -7.14 -62.48
N GLU A 57 -25.29 -6.50 -63.55
CA GLU A 57 -23.98 -5.81 -63.58
C GLU A 57 -23.94 -4.63 -62.61
N ALA A 58 -25.01 -3.83 -62.53
CA ALA A 58 -25.12 -2.72 -61.59
C ALA A 58 -25.14 -3.19 -60.13
N VAL A 59 -25.83 -4.30 -59.83
CA VAL A 59 -25.85 -4.92 -58.49
C VAL A 59 -24.47 -5.46 -58.12
N LYS A 60 -23.75 -6.11 -59.05
CA LYS A 60 -22.37 -6.57 -58.82
C LYS A 60 -21.42 -5.41 -58.56
N LYS A 61 -21.53 -4.32 -59.34
CA LYS A 61 -20.72 -3.12 -59.13
C LYS A 61 -21.01 -2.49 -57.77
N LEU A 62 -22.29 -2.35 -57.39
CA LEU A 62 -22.66 -1.81 -56.09
C LEU A 62 -22.14 -2.66 -54.93
N ALA A 63 -22.17 -3.99 -55.06
CA ALA A 63 -21.59 -4.88 -54.05
C ALA A 63 -20.07 -4.66 -53.89
N ALA A 64 -19.34 -4.52 -55.01
CA ALA A 64 -17.90 -4.25 -55.00
C ALA A 64 -17.57 -2.86 -54.41
N ASP A 65 -18.35 -1.83 -54.74
CA ASP A 65 -18.19 -0.49 -54.17
C ASP A 65 -18.42 -0.51 -52.64
N TYR A 66 -19.43 -1.26 -52.17
CA TYR A 66 -19.66 -1.46 -50.73
C TYR A 66 -18.51 -2.19 -50.04
N GLU A 67 -17.93 -3.22 -50.66
CA GLU A 67 -16.77 -3.95 -50.13
C GLU A 67 -15.52 -3.05 -50.03
N ALA A 68 -15.31 -2.20 -51.03
CA ALA A 68 -14.23 -1.22 -51.01
C ALA A 68 -14.39 -0.19 -49.88
N LEU A 69 -15.61 0.32 -49.67
CA LEU A 69 -15.93 1.24 -48.60
C LEU A 69 -15.77 0.60 -47.22
N GLU A 70 -16.26 -0.63 -47.04
CA GLU A 70 -16.15 -1.38 -45.78
C GLU A 70 -14.70 -1.58 -45.37
N LYS A 71 -13.84 -1.97 -46.32
CA LYS A 71 -12.41 -2.13 -46.09
C LYS A 71 -11.73 -0.82 -45.66
N LEU A 72 -12.10 0.31 -46.26
CA LEU A 72 -11.51 1.60 -45.90
C LEU A 72 -11.99 2.06 -44.52
N ILE A 73 -13.26 1.87 -44.19
CA ILE A 73 -13.82 2.12 -42.85
C ILE A 73 -13.08 1.28 -41.80
N GLU A 74 -12.88 -0.01 -42.06
CA GLU A 74 -12.13 -0.91 -41.17
C GLU A 74 -10.70 -0.39 -40.94
N GLN A 75 -10.00 0.03 -41.99
CA GLN A 75 -8.66 0.62 -41.88
C GLN A 75 -8.65 1.90 -41.04
N THR A 76 -9.62 2.80 -41.26
CA THR A 76 -9.75 4.04 -40.48
C THR A 76 -10.01 3.75 -39.00
N VAL A 77 -10.88 2.78 -38.70
CA VAL A 77 -11.19 2.36 -37.32
C VAL A 77 -9.96 1.73 -36.67
N GLN A 78 -9.23 0.86 -37.38
CA GLN A 78 -8.00 0.24 -36.90
C GLN A 78 -6.88 1.27 -36.62
N GLN A 79 -6.86 2.38 -37.34
CA GLN A 79 -5.86 3.44 -37.16
C GLN A 79 -6.25 4.51 -36.12
N SER A 80 -7.42 4.38 -35.49
CA SER A 80 -8.00 5.38 -34.56
C SER A 80 -7.11 5.76 -33.37
N LEU A 81 -6.18 4.88 -32.96
CA LEU A 81 -5.26 5.08 -31.83
C LEU A 81 -3.79 5.26 -32.26
N SER A 82 -3.48 5.30 -33.56
CA SER A 82 -2.10 5.20 -34.09
C SER A 82 -1.61 6.44 -34.84
N LEU A 83 -2.48 7.40 -35.15
CA LEU A 83 -2.17 8.52 -36.06
C LEU A 83 -2.41 9.89 -35.40
N SER A 84 -1.80 10.95 -35.96
CA SER A 84 -1.95 12.34 -35.49
C SER A 84 -3.39 12.84 -35.62
N SER A 85 -3.81 13.77 -34.75
CA SER A 85 -5.20 14.24 -34.65
C SER A 85 -5.74 14.86 -35.95
N GLU A 86 -4.89 15.51 -36.73
CA GLU A 86 -5.29 16.37 -37.85
C GLU A 86 -5.98 15.61 -38.99
N GLU A 87 -5.54 14.38 -39.30
CA GLU A 87 -6.12 13.57 -40.39
C GLU A 87 -7.08 12.50 -39.87
N THR A 88 -6.84 12.01 -38.65
CA THR A 88 -7.53 10.84 -38.08
C THR A 88 -8.93 11.17 -37.58
N VAL A 89 -9.11 12.31 -36.92
CA VAL A 89 -10.39 12.68 -36.28
C VAL A 89 -11.50 12.92 -37.31
N PRO A 90 -11.28 13.69 -38.40
CA PRO A 90 -12.32 13.88 -39.42
C PRO A 90 -12.70 12.57 -40.14
N ALA A 91 -11.71 11.76 -40.51
CA ALA A 91 -11.93 10.49 -41.18
C ALA A 91 -12.69 9.49 -40.30
N LEU A 92 -12.29 9.36 -39.03
CA LEU A 92 -12.98 8.52 -38.06
C LEU A 92 -14.41 8.99 -37.80
N THR A 93 -14.62 10.29 -37.67
CA THR A 93 -15.97 10.87 -37.54
C THR A 93 -16.84 10.51 -38.75
N SER A 94 -16.27 10.58 -39.97
CA SER A 94 -16.96 10.20 -41.20
C SER A 94 -17.28 8.69 -41.23
N ALA A 95 -16.32 7.83 -40.87
CA ALA A 95 -16.50 6.38 -40.74
C ALA A 95 -17.62 6.02 -39.76
N VAL A 96 -17.62 6.60 -38.55
CA VAL A 96 -18.62 6.30 -37.51
C VAL A 96 -20.03 6.73 -37.94
N LYS A 97 -20.16 7.89 -38.61
CA LYS A 97 -21.44 8.30 -39.19
C LYS A 97 -21.91 7.33 -40.27
N ALA A 98 -21.02 6.82 -41.12
CA ALA A 98 -21.35 5.82 -42.12
C ALA A 98 -21.86 4.52 -41.47
N ILE A 99 -21.18 4.03 -40.43
CA ILE A 99 -21.58 2.85 -39.64
C ILE A 99 -22.98 3.04 -39.04
N LYS A 100 -23.25 4.18 -38.40
CA LYS A 100 -24.58 4.47 -37.85
C LYS A 100 -25.66 4.48 -38.94
N LEU A 101 -25.37 5.08 -40.09
CA LEU A 101 -26.31 5.15 -41.20
C LEU A 101 -26.62 3.76 -41.79
N GLU A 102 -25.61 2.88 -41.88
CA GLU A 102 -25.82 1.50 -42.34
C GLU A 102 -26.67 0.67 -41.36
N GLU A 103 -26.49 0.85 -40.05
CA GLU A 103 -27.34 0.20 -39.05
C GLU A 103 -28.80 0.67 -39.15
N GLU A 104 -29.02 1.98 -39.35
CA GLU A 104 -30.35 2.53 -39.59
C GLU A 104 -30.97 1.94 -40.87
N GLN A 105 -30.17 1.83 -41.94
CA GLN A 105 -30.60 1.25 -43.21
C GLN A 105 -30.91 -0.25 -43.10
N ASP A 106 -30.15 -1.02 -42.31
CA ASP A 106 -30.46 -2.42 -42.00
C ASP A 106 -31.79 -2.56 -41.24
N GLN A 107 -32.09 -1.66 -40.30
CA GLN A 107 -33.39 -1.63 -39.62
C GLN A 107 -34.54 -1.27 -40.57
N LEU A 108 -34.32 -0.33 -41.50
CA LEU A 108 -35.31 0.02 -42.51
C LEU A 108 -35.61 -1.15 -43.44
N TRP A 109 -34.59 -1.89 -43.90
CA TRP A 109 -34.78 -3.08 -44.72
C TRP A 109 -35.53 -4.18 -44.00
N LYS A 110 -35.27 -4.37 -42.70
CA LYS A 110 -36.00 -5.33 -41.86
C LYS A 110 -37.50 -5.03 -41.77
N GLN A 111 -37.92 -3.78 -41.93
CA GLN A 111 -39.32 -3.35 -41.88
C GLN A 111 -40.01 -3.41 -43.26
N ARG A 112 -39.27 -3.58 -44.35
CA ARG A 112 -39.83 -3.64 -45.71
C ARG A 112 -40.35 -5.04 -46.03
N CYS A 113 -41.35 -5.10 -46.91
CA CYS A 113 -41.90 -6.36 -47.44
C CYS A 113 -41.18 -6.85 -48.72
N GLN A 114 -40.16 -6.12 -49.18
CA GLN A 114 -39.36 -6.43 -50.38
C GLN A 114 -38.18 -7.34 -50.02
N THR A 115 -37.72 -8.14 -51.00
CA THR A 115 -36.49 -8.93 -50.85
C THR A 115 -35.30 -7.98 -50.72
N PRO A 116 -34.54 -8.03 -49.60
CA PRO A 116 -33.38 -7.16 -49.42
C PRO A 116 -32.23 -7.59 -50.34
N PRO A 117 -31.29 -6.68 -50.64
CA PRO A 117 -30.03 -7.03 -51.29
C PRO A 117 -29.28 -8.15 -50.56
N ALA A 118 -28.49 -8.94 -51.27
CA ALA A 118 -27.78 -10.10 -50.72
C ALA A 118 -26.81 -9.78 -49.58
N TRP A 119 -26.33 -8.52 -49.50
CA TRP A 119 -25.43 -8.04 -48.46
C TRP A 119 -26.13 -7.48 -47.22
N ARG A 120 -27.47 -7.49 -47.16
CA ARG A 120 -28.25 -7.01 -46.01
C ARG A 120 -28.73 -8.18 -45.12
N PRO A 121 -28.69 -8.06 -43.77
CA PRO A 121 -28.10 -6.97 -43.01
C PRO A 121 -26.57 -7.04 -43.05
N LYS A 122 -25.92 -5.87 -43.13
CA LYS A 122 -24.46 -5.75 -43.12
C LYS A 122 -23.87 -5.87 -41.72
N LYS A 123 -24.59 -5.42 -40.69
CA LYS A 123 -24.16 -5.43 -39.27
C LYS A 123 -22.81 -4.75 -39.03
N TRP A 124 -22.61 -3.59 -39.64
CA TRP A 124 -21.36 -2.84 -39.54
C TRP A 124 -20.99 -2.45 -38.10
N LYS A 125 -21.96 -2.31 -37.18
CA LYS A 125 -21.67 -2.12 -35.76
C LYS A 125 -20.97 -3.33 -35.14
N GLU A 126 -21.40 -4.55 -35.48
CA GLU A 126 -20.79 -5.78 -34.98
C GLU A 126 -19.36 -5.93 -35.51
N HIS A 127 -19.14 -5.59 -36.79
CA HIS A 127 -17.81 -5.60 -37.40
C HIS A 127 -16.89 -4.55 -36.78
N HIS A 128 -17.37 -3.32 -36.64
CA HIS A 128 -16.68 -2.24 -35.94
C HIS A 128 -16.21 -2.66 -34.54
N ASP A 129 -17.10 -3.26 -33.74
CA ASP A 129 -16.77 -3.66 -32.37
C ASP A 129 -15.70 -4.76 -32.34
N LYS A 130 -15.67 -5.66 -33.34
CA LYS A 130 -14.58 -6.64 -33.52
C LYS A 130 -13.25 -5.99 -33.90
N VAL A 131 -13.27 -5.05 -34.85
CA VAL A 131 -12.05 -4.33 -35.26
C VAL A 131 -11.46 -3.55 -34.09
N LEU A 132 -12.28 -2.91 -33.27
CA LEU A 132 -11.81 -2.24 -32.06
C LEU A 132 -11.27 -3.22 -31.01
N HIS A 133 -11.89 -4.39 -30.84
CA HIS A 133 -11.37 -5.42 -29.95
C HIS A 133 -9.98 -5.89 -30.38
N GLU A 134 -9.79 -6.18 -31.68
CA GLU A 134 -8.50 -6.59 -32.25
C GLU A 134 -7.44 -5.47 -32.15
N LEU A 135 -7.85 -4.21 -32.37
CA LEU A 135 -7.00 -3.05 -32.15
C LEU A 135 -6.48 -2.99 -30.71
N VAL A 136 -7.37 -3.07 -29.72
CA VAL A 136 -6.98 -3.03 -28.30
C VAL A 136 -6.07 -4.22 -27.95
N TYR A 137 -6.42 -5.42 -28.42
CA TYR A 137 -5.62 -6.62 -28.20
C TYR A 137 -4.20 -6.47 -28.77
N SER A 138 -4.08 -6.07 -30.04
CA SER A 138 -2.79 -5.90 -30.71
C SER A 138 -1.91 -4.83 -30.05
N ARG A 139 -2.50 -3.73 -29.56
CA ARG A 139 -1.77 -2.67 -28.85
C ARG A 139 -1.23 -3.13 -27.49
N LEU A 140 -2.00 -3.93 -26.77
CA LEU A 140 -1.55 -4.47 -25.48
C LEU A 140 -0.50 -5.58 -25.65
N GLU A 141 -0.61 -6.43 -26.68
CA GLU A 141 0.40 -7.46 -26.96
C GLU A 141 1.68 -6.90 -27.61
N ASN A 142 1.59 -5.78 -28.34
CA ASN A 142 2.72 -5.12 -28.99
C ASN A 142 2.76 -3.63 -28.62
N PRO A 143 3.13 -3.29 -27.37
CA PRO A 143 3.13 -1.91 -26.90
C PRO A 143 4.12 -1.05 -27.69
N SER A 144 3.69 0.16 -28.05
CA SER A 144 4.39 1.04 -29.00
C SER A 144 5.68 1.64 -28.44
N SER A 145 5.89 1.55 -27.13
CA SER A 145 7.08 2.06 -26.45
C SER A 145 7.67 1.02 -25.51
N PRO A 146 8.90 0.51 -25.77
CA PRO A 146 9.61 -0.28 -24.78
C PRO A 146 9.95 0.60 -23.57
N THR A 147 9.78 0.04 -22.37
CA THR A 147 10.25 0.66 -21.12
C THR A 147 11.79 0.73 -21.15
N GLY A 148 12.35 1.92 -20.90
CA GLY A 148 13.79 2.22 -21.12
C GLY A 148 14.78 1.53 -20.17
N ASP A 149 14.32 0.92 -19.08
CA ASP A 149 15.16 0.26 -18.07
C ASP A 149 14.94 -1.26 -18.08
N GLN A 150 15.36 -1.94 -19.15
CA GLN A 150 15.21 -3.40 -19.29
C GLN A 150 16.35 -4.22 -18.66
N GLU A 151 17.48 -3.63 -18.30
CA GLU A 151 18.67 -4.41 -17.89
C GLU A 151 18.53 -5.14 -16.54
N ASN A 152 17.53 -4.80 -15.71
CA ASN A 152 17.35 -5.40 -14.36
C ASN A 152 15.90 -5.80 -14.01
N GLN A 153 14.96 -5.79 -14.96
CA GLN A 153 13.55 -6.14 -14.68
C GLN A 153 13.19 -7.54 -15.17
N SER A 154 12.34 -8.25 -14.43
CA SER A 154 11.79 -9.53 -14.89
C SER A 154 10.95 -9.31 -16.15
N PRO A 155 10.84 -10.31 -17.05
CA PRO A 155 9.99 -10.21 -18.23
C PRO A 155 8.54 -9.88 -17.89
N ILE A 156 8.03 -10.42 -16.78
CA ILE A 156 6.67 -10.16 -16.28
C ILE A 156 6.50 -8.69 -15.91
N ARG A 157 7.47 -8.10 -15.20
CA ARG A 157 7.44 -6.68 -14.84
C ARG A 157 7.44 -5.77 -16.05
N ALA A 158 8.34 -6.04 -17.00
CA ALA A 158 8.44 -5.27 -18.22
C ALA A 158 7.14 -5.33 -19.04
N ASP A 159 6.57 -6.53 -19.20
CA ASP A 159 5.32 -6.77 -19.93
C ASP A 159 4.15 -6.00 -19.30
N VAL A 160 3.86 -6.23 -18.02
CA VAL A 160 2.73 -5.56 -17.32
C VAL A 160 2.90 -4.04 -17.26
N GLN A 161 4.12 -3.52 -17.05
CA GLN A 161 4.37 -2.07 -17.08
C GLN A 161 4.10 -1.48 -18.45
N SER A 162 4.56 -2.14 -19.51
CA SER A 162 4.36 -1.67 -20.88
C SER A 162 2.87 -1.66 -21.24
N MET A 163 2.13 -2.71 -20.87
CA MET A 163 0.67 -2.75 -21.01
C MET A 163 -0.01 -1.61 -20.23
N GLY A 164 0.40 -1.36 -18.99
CA GLY A 164 -0.20 -0.31 -18.16
C GLY A 164 0.07 1.09 -18.69
N LYS A 165 1.25 1.31 -19.27
CA LYS A 165 1.58 2.57 -19.97
C LYS A 165 0.71 2.75 -21.21
N GLN A 166 0.62 1.72 -22.06
CA GLN A 166 -0.20 1.72 -23.26
C GLN A 166 -1.68 2.00 -22.93
N LEU A 167 -2.22 1.31 -21.91
CA LEU A 167 -3.58 1.53 -21.41
C LEU A 167 -3.82 2.98 -20.98
N LYS A 168 -2.87 3.57 -20.24
CA LYS A 168 -2.98 4.96 -19.79
C LYS A 168 -3.01 5.94 -20.97
N GLU A 169 -2.08 5.80 -21.92
CA GLU A 169 -1.94 6.68 -23.07
C GLU A 169 -3.16 6.60 -23.99
N ASP A 170 -3.61 5.37 -24.28
CA ASP A 170 -4.76 5.14 -25.16
C ASP A 170 -6.06 5.61 -24.52
N MET A 171 -6.30 5.33 -23.24
CA MET A 171 -7.51 5.79 -22.57
C MET A 171 -7.58 7.31 -22.46
N GLN A 172 -6.43 7.97 -22.27
CA GLN A 172 -6.36 9.42 -22.27
C GLN A 172 -6.75 9.98 -23.66
N TRP A 173 -6.14 9.45 -24.72
CA TRP A 173 -6.49 9.82 -26.10
C TRP A 173 -7.96 9.56 -26.43
N VAL A 174 -8.50 8.42 -25.97
CA VAL A 174 -9.91 8.07 -26.19
C VAL A 174 -10.84 9.10 -25.59
N VAL A 175 -10.55 9.55 -24.36
CA VAL A 175 -11.38 10.53 -23.65
C VAL A 175 -11.24 11.93 -24.22
N GLU A 176 -10.03 12.33 -24.62
CA GLU A 176 -9.73 13.68 -25.14
C GLU A 176 -10.25 13.89 -26.56
N GLU A 177 -10.00 12.93 -27.47
CA GLU A 177 -10.20 13.13 -28.91
C GLU A 177 -11.20 12.12 -29.52
N VAL A 178 -10.99 10.81 -29.32
CA VAL A 178 -11.79 9.76 -29.99
C VAL A 178 -13.27 9.88 -29.62
N LYS A 179 -13.58 10.15 -28.35
CA LYS A 179 -14.95 10.32 -27.85
C LYS A 179 -15.78 11.29 -28.71
N ASN A 180 -15.16 12.34 -29.24
CA ASN A 180 -15.84 13.38 -30.03
C ASN A 180 -16.24 12.89 -31.43
N CYS A 181 -15.65 11.80 -31.91
CA CYS A 181 -15.99 11.17 -33.19
C CYS A 181 -17.26 10.31 -33.11
N TYR A 182 -17.69 9.93 -31.90
CA TYR A 182 -18.77 8.98 -31.67
C TYR A 182 -20.03 9.64 -31.11
N PRO A 183 -21.22 9.14 -31.51
CA PRO A 183 -22.46 9.56 -30.87
C PRO A 183 -22.52 9.06 -29.41
N PRO A 184 -23.14 9.82 -28.48
CA PRO A 184 -23.21 9.44 -27.06
C PRO A 184 -23.82 8.06 -26.82
N GLU A 185 -24.78 7.64 -27.65
CA GLU A 185 -25.46 6.35 -27.54
C GLU A 185 -24.52 5.13 -27.68
N MET A 186 -23.36 5.29 -28.32
CA MET A 186 -22.39 4.20 -28.51
C MET A 186 -21.47 3.98 -27.30
N ASP A 187 -21.48 4.89 -26.33
CA ASP A 187 -20.75 4.74 -25.06
C ASP A 187 -19.28 4.31 -25.23
N ILE A 188 -18.58 4.99 -26.16
CA ILE A 188 -17.28 4.52 -26.67
C ILE A 188 -16.18 4.47 -25.60
N CYS A 189 -16.18 5.40 -24.64
CA CYS A 189 -15.20 5.42 -23.55
C CYS A 189 -15.30 4.16 -22.68
N ASN A 190 -16.52 3.78 -22.29
CA ASN A 190 -16.74 2.55 -21.54
C ASN A 190 -16.53 1.30 -22.40
N PHE A 191 -16.82 1.36 -23.70
CA PHE A 191 -16.49 0.27 -24.62
C PHE A 191 -14.98 -0.01 -24.60
N TYR A 192 -14.13 1.00 -24.86
CA TYR A 192 -12.69 0.84 -24.77
C TYR A 192 -12.25 0.38 -23.38
N ALA A 193 -12.76 1.00 -22.31
CA ALA A 193 -12.42 0.60 -20.93
C ALA A 193 -12.69 -0.90 -20.67
N ARG A 194 -13.84 -1.43 -21.15
CA ARG A 194 -14.16 -2.85 -21.07
C ARG A 194 -13.20 -3.71 -21.88
N GLN A 195 -12.86 -3.32 -23.11
CA GLN A 195 -11.91 -4.08 -23.95
C GLN A 195 -10.51 -4.13 -23.31
N TYR A 196 -9.99 -2.97 -22.89
CA TYR A 196 -8.70 -2.87 -22.20
C TYR A 196 -8.71 -3.70 -20.91
N HIS A 197 -9.76 -3.58 -20.09
CA HIS A 197 -9.91 -4.34 -18.85
C HIS A 197 -9.90 -5.85 -19.12
N GLN A 198 -10.68 -6.35 -20.08
CA GLN A 198 -10.78 -7.78 -20.38
C GLN A 198 -9.45 -8.36 -20.86
N THR A 199 -8.74 -7.66 -21.74
CA THR A 199 -7.43 -8.09 -22.23
C THR A 199 -6.39 -8.08 -21.13
N PHE A 200 -6.33 -7.01 -20.34
CA PHE A 200 -5.41 -6.89 -19.19
C PHE A 200 -5.68 -7.98 -18.15
N LYS A 201 -6.95 -8.24 -17.85
CA LYS A 201 -7.42 -9.32 -16.96
C LYS A 201 -7.03 -10.71 -17.45
N ALA A 202 -7.21 -10.99 -18.75
CA ALA A 202 -6.84 -12.28 -19.33
C ALA A 202 -5.33 -12.53 -19.20
N LYS A 203 -4.51 -11.51 -19.46
CA LYS A 203 -3.05 -11.59 -19.31
C LYS A 203 -2.62 -11.79 -17.86
N LEU A 204 -3.14 -10.99 -16.92
CA LEU A 204 -2.81 -11.16 -15.50
C LEU A 204 -3.23 -12.52 -14.96
N LYS A 205 -4.38 -13.04 -15.42
CA LYS A 205 -4.80 -14.39 -15.06
C LYS A 205 -3.78 -15.43 -15.53
N GLN A 206 -3.32 -15.35 -16.77
CA GLN A 206 -2.29 -16.24 -17.30
C GLN A 206 -0.98 -16.15 -16.51
N ILE A 207 -0.57 -14.96 -16.08
CA ILE A 207 0.61 -14.75 -15.24
C ILE A 207 0.39 -15.35 -13.84
N ALA A 208 -0.76 -15.10 -13.23
CA ALA A 208 -1.10 -15.62 -11.90
C ALA A 208 -1.24 -17.14 -11.85
N ASP A 209 -1.63 -17.79 -12.96
CA ASP A 209 -1.69 -19.25 -13.09
C ASP A 209 -0.28 -19.88 -13.18
N SER A 210 0.77 -19.08 -13.38
CA SER A 210 2.16 -19.53 -13.39
C SER A 210 2.82 -19.48 -12.00
N VAL A 211 3.96 -20.14 -11.83
CA VAL A 211 4.74 -20.06 -10.59
C VAL A 211 5.52 -18.74 -10.57
N LEU A 212 5.12 -17.83 -9.69
CA LEU A 212 5.77 -16.53 -9.49
C LEU A 212 6.79 -16.59 -8.37
N ASP A 213 7.94 -15.94 -8.56
CA ASP A 213 8.81 -15.63 -7.44
C ASP A 213 8.19 -14.56 -6.52
N ASP A 214 8.76 -14.35 -5.34
CA ASP A 214 8.21 -13.43 -4.34
C ASP A 214 8.20 -11.97 -4.82
N GLU A 215 9.14 -11.63 -5.69
CA GLU A 215 9.33 -10.31 -6.25
C GLU A 215 8.26 -9.97 -7.29
N ASP A 216 7.97 -10.90 -8.19
CA ASP A 216 6.92 -10.81 -9.19
C ASP A 216 5.53 -10.97 -8.56
N CYS A 217 5.38 -11.79 -7.52
CA CYS A 217 4.16 -11.89 -6.71
C CYS A 217 3.80 -10.54 -6.06
N SER A 218 4.76 -9.91 -5.37
CA SER A 218 4.58 -8.59 -4.76
C SER A 218 4.20 -7.53 -5.80
N PHE A 219 4.90 -7.54 -6.93
CA PHE A 219 4.63 -6.62 -8.03
C PHE A 219 3.22 -6.80 -8.63
N LEU A 220 2.78 -8.04 -8.87
CA LEU A 220 1.47 -8.33 -9.43
C LEU A 220 0.34 -7.90 -8.48
N LEU A 221 0.49 -8.15 -7.16
CA LEU A 221 -0.46 -7.69 -6.15
C LEU A 221 -0.60 -6.16 -6.15
N ARG A 222 0.52 -5.43 -6.21
CA ARG A 222 0.49 -3.97 -6.32
C ARG A 222 -0.19 -3.48 -7.60
N TRP A 223 -0.02 -4.18 -8.73
CA TRP A 223 -0.76 -3.84 -9.94
C TRP A 223 -2.27 -3.97 -9.77
N VAL A 224 -2.71 -5.08 -9.18
CA VAL A 224 -4.14 -5.34 -8.95
C VAL A 224 -4.75 -4.35 -7.96
N LYS A 225 -4.02 -4.00 -6.90
CA LYS A 225 -4.57 -3.21 -5.78
C LYS A 225 -4.28 -1.72 -5.86
N GLU A 226 -3.19 -1.30 -6.48
CA GLU A 226 -2.69 0.09 -6.44
C GLU A 226 -2.59 0.69 -7.84
N PHE A 227 -1.76 0.12 -8.72
CA PHE A 227 -1.41 0.79 -9.98
C PHE A 227 -2.54 0.82 -10.99
N TYR A 228 -3.22 -0.31 -11.22
CA TYR A 228 -4.31 -0.35 -12.20
C TYR A 228 -5.50 0.52 -11.79
N PRO A 229 -6.07 0.40 -10.56
CA PRO A 229 -7.10 1.32 -10.10
C PRO A 229 -6.63 2.78 -10.15
N GLY A 230 -5.39 3.06 -9.73
CA GLY A 230 -4.82 4.41 -9.75
C GLY A 230 -4.67 5.04 -11.14
N ILE A 231 -4.65 4.25 -12.22
CA ILE A 231 -4.73 4.79 -13.59
C ILE A 231 -6.17 5.20 -13.90
N LEU A 232 -7.16 4.35 -13.59
CA LEU A 232 -8.56 4.56 -13.92
C LEU A 232 -9.24 5.63 -13.04
N GLU A 233 -8.80 5.77 -11.79
CA GLU A 233 -9.33 6.73 -10.81
C GLU A 233 -8.87 8.18 -11.06
N LYS A 234 -8.02 8.40 -12.07
CA LYS A 234 -7.59 9.75 -12.46
C LYS A 234 -8.79 10.59 -12.89
N PRO A 235 -8.93 11.84 -12.43
CA PRO A 235 -10.12 12.67 -12.71
C PRO A 235 -10.46 12.81 -14.20
N GLU A 236 -9.43 12.82 -15.05
CA GLU A 236 -9.55 12.90 -16.50
C GLU A 236 -10.31 11.68 -17.06
N LEU A 237 -10.03 10.49 -16.54
CA LEU A 237 -10.68 9.25 -16.96
C LEU A 237 -11.98 8.98 -16.19
N ALA A 238 -11.95 9.10 -14.85
CA ALA A 238 -13.05 8.73 -13.96
C ALA A 238 -14.38 9.45 -14.24
N SER A 239 -14.34 10.62 -14.88
CA SER A 239 -15.55 11.35 -15.30
C SER A 239 -16.21 10.79 -16.57
N ASN A 240 -15.53 9.90 -17.30
CA ASN A 240 -15.93 9.37 -18.60
C ASN A 240 -16.09 7.84 -18.65
N ILE A 241 -15.62 7.12 -17.62
CA ILE A 241 -15.70 5.66 -17.52
C ILE A 241 -16.38 5.22 -16.22
N ASN A 242 -17.14 4.14 -16.28
CA ASN A 242 -17.72 3.47 -15.12
C ASN A 242 -16.74 2.40 -14.62
N THR A 243 -15.91 2.79 -13.65
CA THR A 243 -14.91 1.88 -13.06
C THR A 243 -15.54 0.77 -12.22
N GLU A 244 -16.73 1.00 -11.65
CA GLU A 244 -17.44 -0.01 -10.83
C GLU A 244 -17.89 -1.20 -11.67
N GLU A 245 -18.31 -0.97 -12.92
CA GLU A 245 -18.74 -2.02 -13.85
C GLU A 245 -17.59 -2.94 -14.31
N LEU A 246 -16.34 -2.47 -14.28
CA LEU A 246 -15.18 -3.25 -14.72
C LEU A 246 -14.85 -4.37 -13.72
N GLY A 247 -15.04 -4.11 -12.41
CA GLY A 247 -14.71 -5.05 -11.35
C GLY A 247 -13.21 -5.34 -11.22
N ASN A 248 -12.88 -6.43 -10.54
CA ASN A 248 -11.49 -6.77 -10.21
C ASN A 248 -10.74 -7.44 -11.38
N LEU A 249 -9.45 -7.09 -11.52
CA LEU A 249 -8.53 -7.71 -12.49
C LEU A 249 -8.35 -9.21 -12.24
N LEU A 250 -8.12 -9.61 -10.99
CA LEU A 250 -7.99 -11.02 -10.60
C LEU A 250 -9.18 -11.46 -9.76
N PRO A 251 -9.67 -12.70 -9.96
CA PRO A 251 -10.68 -13.27 -9.10
C PRO A 251 -10.07 -13.72 -7.77
N ASP A 252 -10.90 -13.82 -6.72
CA ASP A 252 -10.46 -14.13 -5.36
C ASP A 252 -9.74 -15.48 -5.25
N GLU A 253 -10.06 -16.45 -6.12
CA GLU A 253 -9.41 -17.77 -6.13
C GLU A 253 -7.92 -17.68 -6.48
N LEU A 254 -7.51 -16.71 -7.32
CA LEU A 254 -6.11 -16.47 -7.68
C LEU A 254 -5.45 -15.43 -6.78
N LEU A 255 -6.24 -14.50 -6.24
CA LEU A 255 -5.71 -13.44 -5.39
C LEU A 255 -5.29 -13.95 -4.01
N LYS A 256 -6.07 -14.87 -3.40
CA LYS A 256 -5.78 -15.40 -2.06
C LYS A 256 -4.42 -16.13 -1.97
N PRO A 257 -4.05 -17.02 -2.90
CA PRO A 257 -2.73 -17.65 -2.90
C PRO A 257 -1.58 -16.64 -3.03
N LEU A 258 -1.73 -15.62 -3.87
CA LEU A 258 -0.72 -14.56 -4.04
C LEU A 258 -0.56 -13.75 -2.75
N GLU A 259 -1.67 -13.33 -2.12
CA GLU A 259 -1.65 -12.64 -0.84
C GLU A 259 -0.98 -13.50 0.25
N GLU A 260 -1.27 -14.81 0.29
CA GLU A 260 -0.67 -15.75 1.24
C GLU A 260 0.83 -15.92 1.04
N GLN A 261 1.29 -16.06 -0.22
CA GLN A 261 2.71 -16.13 -0.56
C GLN A 261 3.43 -14.85 -0.11
N TYR A 262 2.89 -13.68 -0.45
CA TYR A 262 3.44 -12.39 -0.05
C TYR A 262 3.54 -12.27 1.47
N LEU A 263 2.46 -12.53 2.20
CA LEU A 263 2.43 -12.42 3.66
C LEU A 263 3.41 -13.39 4.33
N SER A 264 3.52 -14.62 3.81
CA SER A 264 4.46 -15.62 4.32
C SER A 264 5.91 -15.19 4.10
N LYS A 265 6.22 -14.61 2.94
CA LYS A 265 7.55 -14.05 2.66
C LYS A 265 7.89 -12.89 3.60
N GLN A 266 6.98 -11.93 3.76
CA GLN A 266 7.17 -10.79 4.65
C GLN A 266 7.38 -11.25 6.11
N GLN A 267 6.61 -12.23 6.57
CA GLN A 267 6.81 -12.84 7.89
C GLN A 267 8.20 -13.48 8.01
N SER A 268 8.63 -14.26 7.01
CA SER A 268 9.95 -14.89 7.01
C SER A 268 11.07 -13.84 7.05
N ASP A 269 10.96 -12.77 6.27
CA ASP A 269 11.94 -11.68 6.25
C ASP A 269 12.00 -10.95 7.59
N LEU A 270 10.85 -10.70 8.20
CA LEU A 270 10.76 -10.19 9.57
C LEU A 270 11.52 -11.08 10.55
N MET A 271 11.24 -12.38 10.57
CA MET A 271 11.89 -13.29 11.51
C MET A 271 13.42 -13.34 11.31
N ILE A 272 13.88 -13.40 10.05
CA ILE A 272 15.32 -13.40 9.74
C ILE A 272 15.98 -12.11 10.22
N PHE A 273 15.34 -10.96 9.99
CA PHE A 273 15.90 -9.67 10.38
C PHE A 273 16.00 -9.52 11.90
N ILE A 274 14.91 -9.77 12.63
CA ILE A 274 14.88 -9.58 14.08
C ILE A 274 15.78 -10.57 14.82
N ASP A 275 15.96 -11.79 14.29
CA ASP A 275 16.93 -12.74 14.84
C ASP A 275 18.37 -12.25 14.66
N ARG A 276 18.72 -11.66 13.51
CA ARG A 276 20.04 -11.06 13.29
C ARG A 276 20.31 -9.89 14.23
N VAL A 277 19.32 -9.03 14.48
CA VAL A 277 19.42 -7.92 15.45
C VAL A 277 19.75 -8.47 16.84
N LEU A 278 19.04 -9.51 17.28
CA LEU A 278 19.27 -10.11 18.60
C LEU A 278 20.62 -10.86 18.68
N ASP A 279 21.04 -11.52 17.61
CA ASP A 279 22.31 -12.25 17.57
C ASP A 279 23.52 -11.30 17.59
N GLU A 280 23.45 -10.14 16.95
CA GLU A 280 24.50 -9.12 17.08
C GLU A 280 24.57 -8.58 18.52
N ALA A 281 23.43 -8.30 19.15
CA ALA A 281 23.39 -7.86 20.55
C ALA A 281 23.99 -8.90 21.52
N LYS A 282 23.68 -10.20 21.32
CA LYS A 282 24.29 -11.31 22.08
C LYS A 282 25.80 -11.36 21.89
N LYS A 283 26.26 -11.24 20.65
CA LYS A 283 27.68 -11.28 20.30
C LYS A 283 28.45 -10.11 20.92
N GLU A 284 27.89 -8.91 20.94
CA GLU A 284 28.52 -7.77 21.62
C GLU A 284 28.67 -8.00 23.12
N TRP A 285 27.63 -8.55 23.76
CA TRP A 285 27.68 -8.93 25.16
C TRP A 285 28.72 -10.04 25.45
N ASP A 286 28.78 -11.08 24.62
CA ASP A 286 29.75 -12.16 24.77
C ASP A 286 31.20 -11.71 24.58
N GLN A 287 31.41 -10.67 23.75
CA GLN A 287 32.71 -10.01 23.59
C GLN A 287 33.06 -9.08 24.76
N GLY A 288 32.15 -8.90 25.73
CA GLY A 288 32.35 -8.03 26.88
C GLY A 288 32.36 -6.54 26.55
N LYS A 289 31.80 -6.14 25.40
CA LYS A 289 31.68 -4.73 25.03
C LYS A 289 30.66 -4.04 25.94
N GLU A 290 30.98 -2.84 26.41
CA GLU A 290 29.99 -2.03 27.11
C GLU A 290 28.96 -1.46 26.11
N PRO A 291 27.65 -1.43 26.44
CA PRO A 291 26.66 -0.75 25.61
C PRO A 291 27.04 0.70 25.37
N THR A 292 26.70 1.22 24.19
CA THR A 292 26.89 2.63 23.87
C THR A 292 26.07 3.51 24.79
N ARG A 293 26.48 4.78 24.90
CA ARG A 293 25.76 5.79 25.68
C ARG A 293 25.21 6.87 24.78
N ASP A 294 23.97 7.23 25.00
CA ASP A 294 23.34 8.43 24.44
C ASP A 294 22.81 9.28 25.61
N ASP A 295 23.15 10.56 25.60
CA ASP A 295 22.87 11.50 26.71
C ASP A 295 23.15 10.91 28.12
N GLY A 296 24.31 10.25 28.26
CA GLY A 296 24.72 9.61 29.52
C GLY A 296 24.00 8.30 29.88
N CYS A 297 22.97 7.91 29.13
CA CYS A 297 22.19 6.69 29.31
C CYS A 297 22.71 5.54 28.45
N TYR A 298 22.74 4.32 28.98
CA TYR A 298 23.06 3.14 28.18
C TYR A 298 21.94 2.86 27.19
N VAL A 299 22.29 2.62 25.93
CA VAL A 299 21.35 2.34 24.85
C VAL A 299 21.60 0.98 24.23
N SER A 300 20.53 0.37 23.73
CA SER A 300 20.58 -0.83 22.90
C SER A 300 19.73 -0.58 21.66
N PRO A 301 20.23 -0.91 20.46
CA PRO A 301 19.51 -0.65 19.22
C PRO A 301 18.37 -1.65 18.98
N VAL A 302 18.27 -2.73 19.78
CA VAL A 302 17.35 -3.86 19.52
C VAL A 302 15.90 -3.42 19.33
N ALA A 303 15.36 -2.59 20.24
CA ALA A 303 13.98 -2.14 20.10
C ALA A 303 13.79 -1.25 18.86
N TYR A 304 14.65 -0.25 18.71
CA TYR A 304 14.60 0.69 17.58
C TYR A 304 14.64 -0.04 16.22
N ASP A 305 15.63 -0.91 16.02
CA ASP A 305 15.82 -1.63 14.76
C ASP A 305 14.62 -2.54 14.43
N VAL A 306 14.12 -3.28 15.42
CA VAL A 306 12.96 -4.17 15.26
C VAL A 306 11.69 -3.38 14.95
N ILE A 307 11.42 -2.30 15.70
CA ILE A 307 10.25 -1.44 15.52
C ILE A 307 10.28 -0.79 14.13
N GLN A 308 11.42 -0.23 13.73
CA GLN A 308 11.58 0.40 12.43
C GLN A 308 11.30 -0.59 11.29
N PHE A 309 11.82 -1.82 11.41
CA PHE A 309 11.62 -2.85 10.39
C PHE A 309 10.17 -3.32 10.28
N ILE A 310 9.50 -3.56 11.43
CA ILE A 310 8.07 -3.90 11.45
C ILE A 310 7.25 -2.79 10.79
N ASN A 311 7.48 -1.52 11.12
CA ASN A 311 6.77 -0.40 10.52
C ASN A 311 6.95 -0.34 8.99
N GLY A 312 8.16 -0.58 8.49
CA GLY A 312 8.45 -0.59 7.05
C GLY A 312 7.71 -1.72 6.31
N ILE A 313 7.75 -2.94 6.85
CA ILE A 313 7.04 -4.07 6.26
C ILE A 313 5.52 -3.88 6.33
N MET A 314 4.99 -3.44 7.48
CA MET A 314 3.56 -3.24 7.65
C MET A 314 3.01 -2.16 6.72
N THR A 315 3.75 -1.05 6.54
CA THR A 315 3.38 -0.01 5.55
C THR A 315 3.27 -0.60 4.14
N SER A 316 4.24 -1.42 3.75
CA SER A 316 4.26 -2.08 2.43
C SER A 316 3.10 -3.08 2.28
N ALA A 317 2.79 -3.83 3.33
CA ALA A 317 1.71 -4.81 3.33
C ALA A 317 0.33 -4.16 3.28
N HIS A 318 0.12 -3.04 3.98
CA HIS A 318 -1.13 -2.28 3.91
C HIS A 318 -1.43 -1.77 2.50
N ILE A 319 -0.41 -1.36 1.76
CA ILE A 319 -0.55 -0.95 0.35
C ILE A 319 -0.85 -2.17 -0.54
N THR A 320 -0.13 -3.27 -0.32
CA THR A 320 -0.10 -4.43 -1.24
C THR A 320 -1.31 -5.36 -1.07
N VAL A 321 -1.83 -5.54 0.14
CA VAL A 321 -2.96 -6.43 0.44
C VAL A 321 -4.27 -5.65 0.62
N ARG A 322 -4.19 -4.38 1.07
CA ARG A 322 -5.34 -3.51 1.42
C ARG A 322 -6.32 -4.12 2.43
N ASP A 323 -5.82 -4.99 3.29
CA ASP A 323 -6.56 -5.60 4.41
C ASP A 323 -5.66 -5.59 5.66
N PRO A 324 -5.92 -4.68 6.62
CA PRO A 324 -5.14 -4.59 7.85
C PRO A 324 -5.12 -5.90 8.65
N HIS A 325 -6.23 -6.64 8.70
CA HIS A 325 -6.30 -7.88 9.46
C HIS A 325 -5.45 -8.99 8.85
N LYS A 326 -5.37 -9.06 7.52
CA LYS A 326 -4.44 -9.99 6.86
C LYS A 326 -2.98 -9.60 7.09
N ALA A 327 -2.67 -8.30 7.05
CA ALA A 327 -1.31 -7.81 7.28
C ALA A 327 -0.77 -8.17 8.67
N GLN A 328 -1.62 -8.23 9.70
CA GLN A 328 -1.26 -8.69 11.06
C GLN A 328 -0.67 -10.10 11.10
N LYS A 329 -0.91 -10.94 10.08
CA LYS A 329 -0.26 -12.24 9.97
C LYS A 329 1.27 -12.14 9.96
N ILE A 330 1.82 -11.06 9.41
CA ILE A 330 3.27 -10.83 9.36
C ILE A 330 3.87 -10.85 10.77
N THR A 331 3.18 -10.24 11.74
CA THR A 331 3.65 -10.11 13.12
C THR A 331 3.22 -11.27 14.02
N SER A 332 2.59 -12.34 13.49
CA SER A 332 2.03 -13.41 14.32
C SER A 332 3.06 -14.16 15.17
N ASN A 333 4.31 -14.22 14.70
CA ASN A 333 5.39 -14.94 15.37
C ASN A 333 6.27 -14.04 16.25
N LEU A 334 5.85 -12.78 16.47
CA LEU A 334 6.60 -11.84 17.30
C LEU A 334 6.73 -12.31 18.76
N THR A 335 5.77 -13.09 19.25
CA THR A 335 5.86 -13.69 20.60
C THR A 335 7.11 -14.57 20.76
N ASP A 336 7.48 -15.35 19.72
CA ASP A 336 8.65 -16.23 19.77
C ASP A 336 9.95 -15.42 19.84
N PHE A 337 10.01 -14.30 19.12
CA PHE A 337 11.13 -13.36 19.20
C PHE A 337 11.23 -12.75 20.61
N MET A 338 10.11 -12.27 21.17
CA MET A 338 10.09 -11.70 22.51
C MET A 338 10.55 -12.70 23.56
N GLN A 339 10.17 -13.98 23.44
CA GLN A 339 10.66 -15.02 24.33
C GLN A 339 12.17 -15.24 24.21
N ARG A 340 12.73 -15.22 22.97
CA ARG A 340 14.18 -15.29 22.76
C ARG A 340 14.89 -14.07 23.35
N TYR A 341 14.31 -12.88 23.25
CA TYR A 341 14.85 -11.66 23.84
C TYR A 341 14.84 -11.71 25.37
N GLN A 342 13.76 -12.22 25.97
CA GLN A 342 13.68 -12.49 27.41
C GLN A 342 14.76 -13.48 27.85
N ASN A 343 14.96 -14.58 27.12
CA ASN A 343 16.00 -15.55 27.47
C ASN A 343 17.40 -14.92 27.44
N PHE A 344 17.70 -14.10 26.43
CA PHE A 344 18.95 -13.33 26.39
C PHE A 344 19.09 -12.38 27.59
N HIS A 345 18.02 -11.65 27.92
CA HIS A 345 17.98 -10.78 29.09
C HIS A 345 18.26 -11.54 30.39
N GLU A 346 17.64 -12.71 30.56
CA GLU A 346 17.88 -13.57 31.72
C GLU A 346 19.30 -14.14 31.76
N ASP A 347 19.89 -14.49 30.63
CA ASP A 347 21.26 -14.99 30.57
C ASP A 347 22.26 -13.92 31.01
N ILE A 348 22.02 -12.65 30.65
CA ILE A 348 22.80 -11.51 31.17
C ILE A 348 22.73 -11.46 32.71
N ILE A 349 21.52 -11.57 33.27
CA ILE A 349 21.30 -11.57 34.73
C ILE A 349 22.01 -12.76 35.40
N LYS A 350 21.84 -13.97 34.85
CA LYS A 350 22.35 -15.22 35.42
C LYS A 350 23.87 -15.26 35.41
N GLN A 351 24.49 -14.86 34.30
CA GLN A 351 25.94 -14.93 34.15
C GLN A 351 26.65 -13.75 34.85
N ASN A 352 26.00 -12.59 34.95
CA ASN A 352 26.48 -11.43 35.71
C ASN A 352 27.95 -11.05 35.40
N LYS A 353 28.32 -11.13 34.11
CA LYS A 353 29.62 -10.71 33.55
C LYS A 353 29.87 -9.21 33.74
N PRO A 354 31.10 -8.70 33.50
CA PRO A 354 31.34 -7.26 33.37
C PRO A 354 30.33 -6.59 32.43
N HIS A 355 29.94 -5.35 32.76
CA HIS A 355 28.92 -4.57 32.05
C HIS A 355 27.49 -5.15 32.03
N SER A 356 27.19 -6.28 32.69
CA SER A 356 25.81 -6.82 32.72
C SER A 356 24.78 -5.81 33.24
N LYS A 357 25.13 -5.02 34.27
CA LYS A 357 24.26 -3.92 34.74
C LYS A 357 23.98 -2.89 33.65
N ALA A 358 24.97 -2.53 32.82
CA ALA A 358 24.79 -1.59 31.72
C ALA A 358 23.84 -2.16 30.66
N PHE A 359 24.00 -3.44 30.29
CA PHE A 359 23.08 -4.11 29.36
C PHE A 359 21.64 -4.19 29.91
N ILE A 360 21.47 -4.47 31.20
CA ILE A 360 20.14 -4.49 31.81
C ILE A 360 19.49 -3.10 31.81
N LYS A 361 20.26 -2.04 32.07
CA LYS A 361 19.78 -0.65 31.96
C LYS A 361 19.40 -0.28 30.52
N ALA A 362 20.20 -0.69 29.53
CA ALA A 362 19.87 -0.50 28.11
C ALA A 362 18.61 -1.27 27.68
N ASN A 363 18.46 -2.51 28.15
CA ASN A 363 17.30 -3.34 27.87
C ASN A 363 16.01 -2.79 28.52
N LEU A 364 16.09 -2.10 29.66
CA LEU A 364 14.93 -1.42 30.25
C LEU A 364 14.35 -0.35 29.31
N SER A 365 15.20 0.44 28.65
CA SER A 365 14.76 1.38 27.62
C SER A 365 14.12 0.67 26.42
N CYS A 366 14.67 -0.47 26.00
CA CYS A 366 14.04 -1.29 24.94
C CYS A 366 12.65 -1.80 25.36
N VAL A 367 12.49 -2.20 26.63
CA VAL A 367 11.22 -2.68 27.17
C VAL A 367 10.14 -1.58 27.09
N GLU A 368 10.50 -0.34 27.41
CA GLU A 368 9.60 0.81 27.29
C GLU A 368 9.22 1.08 25.83
N GLN A 369 10.21 1.13 24.93
CA GLN A 369 9.98 1.34 23.50
C GLN A 369 9.05 0.28 22.89
N PHE A 370 9.27 -1.00 23.21
CA PHE A 370 8.37 -2.06 22.75
C PHE A 370 6.97 -1.95 23.37
N ARG A 371 6.86 -1.53 24.64
CA ARG A 371 5.57 -1.36 25.31
C ARG A 371 4.74 -0.26 24.65
N ASP A 372 5.38 0.85 24.30
CA ASP A 372 4.73 1.96 23.59
C ASP A 372 4.35 1.54 22.16
N PHE A 373 5.21 0.80 21.48
CA PHE A 373 4.93 0.28 20.14
C PHE A 373 3.73 -0.67 20.10
N LEU A 374 3.59 -1.54 21.11
CA LEU A 374 2.48 -2.49 21.22
C LEU A 374 1.14 -1.84 21.59
N VAL A 375 1.07 -0.52 21.79
CA VAL A 375 -0.19 0.21 21.98
C VAL A 375 -1.02 0.22 20.69
N ASP A 376 -0.35 0.26 19.53
CA ASP A 376 -1.00 0.21 18.24
C ASP A 376 -1.65 -1.17 18.03
N ARG A 377 -2.98 -1.18 17.94
CA ARG A 377 -3.76 -2.43 17.83
C ARG A 377 -3.85 -2.93 16.39
N ASP A 378 -3.59 -2.07 15.41
CA ASP A 378 -3.78 -2.40 14.01
C ASP A 378 -2.61 -3.21 13.45
N LEU A 379 -1.45 -3.17 14.13
CA LEU A 379 -0.23 -3.86 13.71
C LEU A 379 -0.10 -5.31 14.21
N PHE A 380 -0.85 -5.71 15.23
CA PHE A 380 -0.65 -6.99 15.91
C PHE A 380 -1.96 -7.77 16.14
N PRO A 381 -1.93 -9.11 15.99
CA PRO A 381 -2.96 -9.97 16.57
C PRO A 381 -3.08 -9.75 18.08
N GLU A 382 -4.30 -9.82 18.62
CA GLU A 382 -4.55 -9.48 20.02
C GLU A 382 -3.83 -10.39 21.03
N ASP A 383 -3.77 -11.68 20.73
CA ASP A 383 -3.09 -12.69 21.52
C ASP A 383 -1.57 -12.47 21.53
N VAL A 384 -0.99 -12.17 20.36
CA VAL A 384 0.43 -11.83 20.20
C VAL A 384 0.77 -10.59 21.02
N ARG A 385 -0.02 -9.52 20.89
CA ARG A 385 0.17 -8.29 21.67
C ARG A 385 0.14 -8.56 23.17
N LYS A 386 -0.83 -9.34 23.64
CA LYS A 386 -0.98 -9.69 25.06
C LYS A 386 0.23 -10.48 25.57
N ASN A 387 0.69 -11.47 24.81
CA ASN A 387 1.84 -12.30 25.17
C ASN A 387 3.14 -11.48 25.20
N CYS A 388 3.37 -10.62 24.19
CA CYS A 388 4.52 -9.73 24.17
C CYS A 388 4.52 -8.77 25.37
N LEU A 389 3.37 -8.17 25.72
CA LEU A 389 3.25 -7.30 26.89
C LEU A 389 3.52 -8.02 28.21
N GLN A 390 3.13 -9.30 28.31
CA GLN A 390 3.45 -10.14 29.47
C GLN A 390 4.96 -10.36 29.58
N VAL A 391 5.62 -10.76 28.49
CA VAL A 391 7.08 -10.96 28.45
C VAL A 391 7.83 -9.67 28.86
N LEU A 392 7.42 -8.52 28.32
CA LEU A 392 8.00 -7.21 28.68
C LEU A 392 7.85 -6.89 30.17
N THR A 393 6.70 -7.23 30.76
CA THR A 393 6.44 -7.04 32.19
C THR A 393 7.37 -7.91 33.04
N GLU A 394 7.58 -9.16 32.64
CA GLU A 394 8.48 -10.08 33.31
C GLU A 394 9.95 -9.63 33.20
N MET A 395 10.39 -9.17 32.02
CA MET A 395 11.72 -8.61 31.79
C MET A 395 11.98 -7.38 32.66
N LYS A 396 11.01 -6.45 32.76
CA LYS A 396 11.12 -5.30 33.67
C LYS A 396 11.28 -5.73 35.11
N GLN A 397 10.47 -6.70 35.57
CA GLN A 397 10.52 -7.18 36.95
C GLN A 397 11.85 -7.87 37.26
N SER A 398 12.38 -8.69 36.34
CA SER A 398 13.70 -9.34 36.52
C SER A 398 14.83 -8.31 36.53
N ALA A 399 14.78 -7.31 35.66
CA ALA A 399 15.74 -6.22 35.62
C ALA A 399 15.77 -5.43 36.94
N HIS A 400 14.60 -5.00 37.43
CA HIS A 400 14.48 -4.27 38.69
C HIS A 400 14.99 -5.11 39.85
N THR A 401 14.60 -6.38 39.92
CA THR A 401 15.07 -7.31 40.95
C THR A 401 16.59 -7.44 40.94
N TYR A 402 17.20 -7.60 39.76
CA TYR A 402 18.64 -7.71 39.60
C TYR A 402 19.39 -6.43 40.00
N LEU A 403 18.86 -5.26 39.64
CA LEU A 403 19.47 -3.96 39.96
C LEU A 403 19.31 -3.57 41.44
N LEU A 404 18.16 -3.84 42.06
CA LEU A 404 17.86 -3.45 43.44
C LEU A 404 18.35 -4.45 44.50
N THR A 405 18.52 -5.72 44.15
CA THR A 405 19.00 -6.74 45.12
C THR A 405 20.36 -6.37 45.75
N PRO A 406 21.38 -5.92 45.00
CA PRO A 406 22.64 -5.44 45.57
C PRO A 406 22.46 -4.23 46.51
N VAL A 407 21.61 -3.27 46.12
CA VAL A 407 21.29 -2.08 46.93
C VAL A 407 20.72 -2.51 48.29
N HIS A 408 19.70 -3.36 48.29
CA HIS A 408 19.11 -3.87 49.53
C HIS A 408 20.09 -4.64 50.41
N LYS A 409 21.06 -5.37 49.82
CA LYS A 409 22.11 -6.04 50.59
C LYS A 409 22.97 -5.03 51.36
N ILE A 410 23.30 -3.90 50.72
CA ILE A 410 24.09 -2.81 51.31
C ILE A 410 23.29 -2.07 52.39
N LEU A 411 21.99 -1.81 52.15
CA LEU A 411 21.13 -1.10 53.10
C LEU A 411 20.67 -1.99 54.29
N LYS A 412 20.73 -3.33 54.17
CA LYS A 412 20.26 -4.29 55.19
C LYS A 412 20.78 -4.06 56.61
N PRO A 413 22.09 -3.76 56.85
CA PRO A 413 22.60 -3.46 58.18
C PRO A 413 22.02 -2.18 58.77
N HIS A 414 21.65 -1.21 57.93
CA HIS A 414 21.04 0.06 58.33
C HIS A 414 19.57 -0.15 58.72
N TYR A 415 18.81 -0.91 57.93
CA TYR A 415 17.42 -1.27 58.28
C TYR A 415 17.32 -2.00 59.62
N LYS A 416 18.29 -2.88 59.94
CA LYS A 416 18.32 -3.62 61.22
C LYS A 416 18.39 -2.73 62.46
N LYS A 417 18.82 -1.46 62.33
CA LYS A 417 18.91 -0.52 63.45
C LYS A 417 17.59 0.20 63.71
N LEU A 418 16.69 0.25 62.73
CA LEU A 418 15.36 0.84 62.88
C LEU A 418 14.51 0.03 63.87
N GLY A 419 13.72 0.72 64.70
CA GLY A 419 12.89 0.09 65.74
C GLY A 419 13.67 -0.50 66.93
N THR A 420 14.98 -0.26 67.01
CA THR A 420 15.85 -0.64 68.15
C THR A 420 16.14 0.56 69.04
N SER A 421 16.85 0.36 70.17
CA SER A 421 17.33 1.48 71.00
C SER A 421 18.24 2.46 70.24
N ASP A 422 18.89 2.01 69.16
CA ASP A 422 19.76 2.85 68.33
C ASP A 422 18.98 3.74 67.36
N TRP A 423 17.72 3.42 67.08
CA TRP A 423 16.88 4.19 66.16
C TRP A 423 16.64 5.61 66.65
N LEU A 424 16.40 5.80 67.96
CA LEU A 424 16.19 7.12 68.59
C LEU A 424 17.50 7.87 68.90
N LYS A 425 18.66 7.31 68.54
CA LYS A 425 19.96 7.98 68.64
C LYS A 425 20.17 8.87 67.42
N LYS A 426 20.90 9.97 67.62
CA LYS A 426 21.28 10.89 66.55
C LYS A 426 22.04 10.14 65.44
N ASN A 427 21.74 10.47 64.18
CA ASN A 427 22.45 10.04 62.97
C ASN A 427 22.19 8.61 62.45
N THR A 428 21.34 7.78 63.09
CA THR A 428 21.07 6.42 62.59
C THR A 428 20.37 6.43 61.23
N PHE A 429 19.34 7.27 61.08
CA PHE A 429 18.60 7.40 59.82
C PHE A 429 19.41 8.14 58.74
N GLU A 430 20.17 9.17 59.12
CA GLU A 430 21.08 9.88 58.19
C GLU A 430 22.09 8.93 57.55
N LYS A 431 22.65 7.98 58.32
CA LYS A 431 23.54 6.95 57.74
C LYS A 431 22.82 6.05 56.73
N LEU A 432 21.53 5.77 56.92
CA LEU A 432 20.75 5.02 55.92
C LEU A 432 20.56 5.87 54.65
N LEU A 433 20.21 7.14 54.80
CA LEU A 433 20.01 8.06 53.67
C LEU A 433 21.30 8.26 52.87
N ASN A 434 22.45 8.48 53.53
CA ASN A 434 23.72 8.65 52.84
C ASN A 434 24.10 7.41 52.03
N SER A 435 23.97 6.21 52.60
CA SER A 435 24.20 4.98 51.86
C SER A 435 23.17 4.77 50.73
N THR A 436 21.94 5.27 50.89
CA THR A 436 20.94 5.23 49.82
C THR A 436 21.30 6.18 48.68
N GLU A 437 21.77 7.39 48.99
CA GLU A 437 22.22 8.38 48.00
C GLU A 437 23.42 7.86 47.18
N GLU A 438 24.39 7.21 47.83
CA GLU A 438 25.52 6.56 47.17
C GLU A 438 25.06 5.44 46.20
N GLU A 439 24.13 4.59 46.62
CA GLU A 439 23.60 3.52 45.77
C GLU A 439 22.75 4.04 44.60
N LEU A 440 21.97 5.11 44.81
CA LEU A 440 21.18 5.75 43.75
C LEU A 440 22.08 6.28 42.62
N GLN A 441 23.24 6.85 42.95
CA GLN A 441 24.23 7.27 41.94
C GLN A 441 24.71 6.08 41.08
N GLN A 442 24.84 4.88 41.65
CA GLN A 442 25.24 3.68 40.90
C GLN A 442 24.13 3.14 39.98
N LEU A 443 22.88 3.52 40.22
CA LEU A 443 21.72 3.14 39.39
C LEU A 443 21.53 4.04 38.17
N GLN A 444 22.16 5.22 38.13
CA GLN A 444 22.11 6.14 36.98
C GLN A 444 22.57 5.50 35.67
N GLY A 445 22.14 6.07 34.54
CA GLY A 445 22.48 5.58 33.19
C GLY A 445 21.41 4.66 32.57
N SER A 446 20.20 4.62 33.11
CA SER A 446 19.01 4.15 32.38
C SER A 446 18.30 5.36 31.78
N SER A 447 17.37 5.15 30.83
CA SER A 447 16.48 6.23 30.39
C SER A 447 15.74 6.87 31.58
N GLN A 448 15.34 8.13 31.43
CA GLN A 448 14.69 8.89 32.50
C GLN A 448 13.45 8.16 33.05
N SER A 449 12.57 7.67 32.17
CA SER A 449 11.38 6.89 32.52
C SER A 449 11.75 5.61 33.28
N SER A 450 12.69 4.82 32.75
CA SER A 450 13.12 3.57 33.39
C SER A 450 13.75 3.80 34.76
N TYR A 451 14.55 4.87 34.88
CA TYR A 451 15.16 5.25 36.15
C TYR A 451 14.11 5.69 37.17
N GLN A 452 13.13 6.50 36.77
CA GLN A 452 12.02 6.93 37.64
C GLN A 452 11.19 5.75 38.15
N GLU A 453 10.88 4.78 37.30
CA GLU A 453 10.17 3.57 37.73
C GLU A 453 11.01 2.72 38.69
N LEU A 454 12.31 2.56 38.42
CA LEU A 454 13.24 1.80 39.26
C LEU A 454 13.38 2.43 40.66
N ILE A 455 13.60 3.74 40.74
CA ILE A 455 13.72 4.45 42.03
C ILE A 455 12.38 4.56 42.75
N GLY A 456 11.26 4.63 42.02
CA GLY A 456 9.92 4.55 42.58
C GLY A 456 9.68 3.21 43.27
N GLN A 457 10.09 2.11 42.66
CA GLN A 457 10.05 0.78 43.28
C GLN A 457 10.96 0.72 44.53
N LEU A 458 12.20 1.23 44.44
CA LEU A 458 13.09 1.27 45.60
C LEU A 458 12.47 2.07 46.74
N TYR A 459 11.92 3.26 46.49
CA TYR A 459 11.24 4.08 47.49
C TYR A 459 10.12 3.31 48.21
N GLN A 460 9.30 2.59 47.44
CA GLN A 460 8.25 1.75 48.00
C GLN A 460 8.81 0.63 48.87
N GLU A 461 9.80 -0.11 48.38
CA GLU A 461 10.45 -1.21 49.11
C GLU A 461 11.12 -0.73 50.40
N MET A 462 11.82 0.42 50.35
CA MET A 462 12.42 1.07 51.53
C MET A 462 11.37 1.48 52.56
N THR A 463 10.26 2.05 52.10
CA THR A 463 9.16 2.47 52.98
C THR A 463 8.53 1.27 53.68
N VAL A 464 8.29 0.19 52.93
CA VAL A 464 7.78 -1.08 53.48
C VAL A 464 8.75 -1.64 54.52
N GLU A 465 10.04 -1.74 54.20
CA GLU A 465 11.05 -2.25 55.14
C GLU A 465 11.16 -1.36 56.39
N TYR A 466 11.11 -0.03 56.23
CA TYR A 466 11.11 0.91 57.35
C TYR A 466 9.95 0.63 58.32
N VAL A 467 8.72 0.54 57.82
CA VAL A 467 7.53 0.26 58.63
C VAL A 467 7.62 -1.12 59.27
N GLN A 468 8.02 -2.15 58.51
CA GLN A 468 8.18 -3.51 59.04
C GLN A 468 9.19 -3.56 60.20
N ARG A 469 10.28 -2.78 60.14
CA ARG A 469 11.28 -2.72 61.21
C ARG A 469 10.75 -2.06 62.46
N LEU A 470 9.95 -1.01 62.33
CA LEU A 470 9.29 -0.39 63.48
C LEU A 470 8.30 -1.34 64.14
N LEU A 471 7.50 -2.06 63.34
CA LEU A 471 6.52 -3.04 63.85
C LEU A 471 7.19 -4.25 64.53
N LYS A 472 8.33 -4.71 64.02
CA LYS A 472 9.14 -5.78 64.62
C LYS A 472 10.02 -5.28 65.79
N GLY A 473 10.10 -3.97 65.99
CA GLY A 473 10.97 -3.33 66.96
C GLY A 473 10.65 -3.76 68.39
N LYS A 474 11.70 -3.98 69.20
CA LYS A 474 11.54 -4.35 70.63
C LYS A 474 11.57 -3.13 71.56
N ILE A 475 11.58 -1.92 71.01
CA ILE A 475 11.63 -0.69 71.81
C ILE A 475 10.31 -0.52 72.59
N LYS A 476 10.41 -0.36 73.91
CA LYS A 476 9.25 -0.11 74.77
C LYS A 476 9.14 1.38 75.04
N LEU A 477 8.15 2.04 74.45
CA LEU A 477 7.86 3.47 74.63
C LEU A 477 6.94 3.65 75.85
N LYS A 478 7.54 3.65 77.05
CA LYS A 478 6.80 3.54 78.33
C LYS A 478 6.16 4.84 78.80
N ASP A 479 6.67 5.98 78.36
CA ASP A 479 6.23 7.31 78.79
C ASP A 479 5.91 8.22 77.61
N SER A 480 5.13 9.27 77.88
CA SER A 480 4.66 10.23 76.87
C SER A 480 5.80 10.97 76.17
N ILE A 481 6.95 11.17 76.82
CA ILE A 481 8.09 11.89 76.22
C ILE A 481 8.77 10.99 75.18
N GLN A 482 8.95 9.70 75.50
CA GLN A 482 9.47 8.72 74.55
C GLN A 482 8.53 8.51 73.36
N GLN A 483 7.22 8.49 73.60
CA GLN A 483 6.20 8.39 72.54
C GLN A 483 6.21 9.61 71.63
N GLN A 484 6.28 10.82 72.19
CA GLN A 484 6.39 12.06 71.43
C GLN A 484 7.67 12.10 70.59
N LYS A 485 8.81 11.74 71.19
CA LYS A 485 10.09 11.66 70.48
C LYS A 485 10.05 10.65 69.32
N ALA A 486 9.41 9.49 69.52
CA ALA A 486 9.26 8.49 68.47
C ALA A 486 8.35 9.00 67.34
N TYR A 487 7.24 9.67 67.65
CA TYR A 487 6.37 10.31 66.66
C TYR A 487 7.14 11.35 65.82
N GLU A 488 7.85 12.27 66.46
CA GLU A 488 8.66 13.29 65.78
C GLU A 488 9.74 12.65 64.91
N THR A 489 10.41 11.61 65.41
CA THR A 489 11.43 10.87 64.64
C THR A 489 10.84 10.18 63.41
N VAL A 490 9.66 9.56 63.52
CA VAL A 490 9.00 8.92 62.37
C VAL A 490 8.63 9.97 61.33
N LYS A 491 8.06 11.10 61.76
CA LYS A 491 7.68 12.21 60.88
C LYS A 491 8.90 12.76 60.15
N GLU A 492 9.96 13.10 60.87
CA GLU A 492 11.21 13.63 60.30
C GLU A 492 11.87 12.64 59.34
N ASN A 493 11.89 11.34 59.68
CA ASN A 493 12.45 10.31 58.79
C ASN A 493 11.63 10.18 57.50
N ALA A 494 10.30 10.26 57.59
CA ALA A 494 9.43 10.21 56.42
C ALA A 494 9.65 11.42 55.49
N GLU A 495 9.75 12.62 56.05
CA GLU A 495 10.05 13.85 55.30
C GLU A 495 11.42 13.74 54.61
N LYS A 496 12.47 13.37 55.34
CA LYS A 496 13.83 13.22 54.78
C LYS A 496 13.93 12.13 53.70
N LEU A 497 13.22 11.01 53.88
CA LEU A 497 13.18 9.96 52.85
C LEU A 497 12.50 10.48 51.58
N HIS A 498 11.36 11.16 51.72
CA HIS A 498 10.65 11.74 50.60
C HIS A 498 11.51 12.78 49.88
N GLU A 499 12.18 13.68 50.62
CA GLU A 499 13.08 14.69 50.05
C GLU A 499 14.22 14.08 49.24
N LEU A 500 14.86 13.00 49.73
CA LEU A 500 15.92 12.31 49.00
C LEU A 500 15.45 11.80 47.63
N PHE A 501 14.33 11.06 47.60
CA PHE A 501 13.83 10.50 46.35
C PHE A 501 13.25 11.58 45.42
N ALA A 502 12.59 12.60 45.97
CA ALA A 502 12.11 13.74 45.20
C ALA A 502 13.26 14.54 44.55
N LYS A 503 14.39 14.69 45.26
CA LYS A 503 15.62 15.28 44.71
C LYS A 503 16.15 14.45 43.55
N MET A 504 16.21 13.12 43.69
CA MET A 504 16.76 12.25 42.66
C MET A 504 15.89 12.16 41.40
N VAL A 505 14.57 12.22 41.53
CA VAL A 505 13.66 12.31 40.36
C VAL A 505 13.81 13.64 39.62
N ARG A 506 14.16 14.72 40.33
CA ARG A 506 14.30 16.09 39.76
C ARG A 506 15.68 16.40 39.20
N LEU A 507 16.72 15.67 39.58
CA LEU A 507 18.09 15.90 39.11
C LEU A 507 18.33 15.40 37.67
N ASP A 508 17.38 14.64 37.12
CA ASP A 508 17.37 14.20 35.71
C ASP A 508 16.37 15.03 34.86
N LEU A 509 16.05 16.26 35.28
CA LEU A 509 15.38 17.33 34.51
C LEU A 509 16.36 18.49 34.33
#